data_AF-A0A7G8F4Q4-F1
#
_entry.id   AF-A0A7G8F4Q4-F1
#
_cell.length_a   1.000
_cell.length_b   1.000
_cell.length_c   1.000
_cell.angle_alpha   90.00
_cell.angle_beta   90.00
_cell.angle_gamma   90.00
#
_symmetry.space_group_name_H-M   'P 1'
#
loop_
_entity.id
_entity.type
_entity.pdbx_description
1 polymer ?
#
loop_
_entity_poly.entity_id
_entity_poly.type
_entity_poly.pdbx_seq_one_letter_code
_entity_poly.pdbx_strand_id
1 'polypeptide(L)' 'MNIDEFQRDLSKRIGKRVTKILTSDGKAVQDLTDLFQPSPAGFAGQLIDVDGSRHSWVLWQEAGEMWNFQSTFIS' A
#
# COMPACT_ATOMS: atom_id res chain seq x y z
N MET A 1 -3.25 -12.83 5.76
CA MET A 1 -3.22 -12.11 4.48
C MET A 1 -1.85 -12.34 3.87
N ASN A 2 -1.75 -12.76 2.61
CA ASN A 2 -0.48 -12.80 1.88
C ASN A 2 -0.32 -11.54 0.99
N ILE A 3 0.86 -11.36 0.38
CA ILE A 3 1.13 -10.17 -0.43
C ILE A 3 0.24 -10.07 -1.66
N ASP A 4 -0.15 -11.20 -2.27
CA ASP A 4 -1.04 -11.24 -3.43
C ASP A 4 -2.46 -10.79 -3.08
N GLU A 5 -2.97 -11.20 -1.91
CA GLU A 5 -4.24 -10.74 -1.35
C GLU A 5 -4.20 -9.23 -1.09
N PHE A 6 -3.10 -8.75 -0.52
CA PHE A 6 -2.92 -7.33 -0.23
C PHE A 6 -2.82 -6.49 -1.52
N GLN A 7 -2.14 -7.01 -2.54
CA GLN A 7 -2.10 -6.39 -3.86
C GLN A 7 -3.49 -6.28 -4.50
N ARG A 8 -4.32 -7.31 -4.35
CA ARG A 8 -5.72 -7.26 -4.81
C ARG A 8 -6.53 -6.24 -4.01
N ASP A 9 -6.32 -6.13 -2.71
CA ASP A 9 -6.99 -5.12 -1.87
C ASP A 9 -6.59 -3.70 -2.28
N LEU A 10 -5.30 -3.42 -2.40
CA LEU A 10 -4.79 -2.12 -2.88
C LEU A 10 -5.33 -1.79 -4.28
N SER A 11 -5.42 -2.77 -5.17
CA SER A 11 -5.99 -2.56 -6.51
C SER A 11 -7.44 -2.07 -6.47
N LYS A 12 -8.24 -2.61 -5.54
CA LYS A 12 -9.63 -2.16 -5.33
C LYS A 12 -9.67 -0.74 -4.77
N ARG A 13 -8.79 -0.41 -3.83
CA ARG A 13 -8.75 0.92 -3.17
C ARG A 13 -8.34 2.04 -4.12
N ILE A 14 -7.37 1.80 -5.00
CA ILE A 14 -6.92 2.82 -5.97
C ILE A 14 -7.73 2.81 -7.28
N GLY A 15 -8.64 1.85 -7.45
CA GLY A 15 -9.44 1.71 -8.69
C GLY A 15 -8.65 1.27 -9.93
N LYS A 16 -7.41 0.80 -9.75
CA LYS A 16 -6.50 0.36 -10.82
C LYS A 16 -5.75 -0.89 -10.40
N ARG A 17 -5.42 -1.74 -11.37
CA ARG A 17 -4.63 -2.95 -11.11
C ARG A 17 -3.22 -2.57 -10.64
N VAL A 18 -2.86 -2.95 -9.41
CA VAL A 18 -1.49 -2.88 -8.90
C VAL A 18 -0.67 -4.01 -9.50
N THR A 19 0.54 -3.71 -9.96
CA THR A 19 1.48 -4.68 -10.54
C THR A 19 2.66 -4.97 -9.62
N LYS A 20 3.06 -4.01 -8.78
CA LYS A 20 4.13 -4.14 -7.79
C LYS A 20 3.80 -3.38 -6.52
N ILE A 21 4.18 -3.95 -5.38
CA ILE A 21 4.21 -3.27 -4.09
C ILE A 21 5.67 -3.11 -3.68
N LEU A 22 6.01 -1.93 -3.18
CA LEU A 22 7.34 -1.56 -2.74
C LEU A 22 7.25 -1.00 -1.32
N THR A 23 8.36 -1.09 -0.59
CA THR A 23 8.54 -0.38 0.69
C THR A 23 8.48 1.13 0.48
N SER A 24 8.37 1.89 1.57
CA SER A 24 8.34 3.36 1.53
C SER A 24 9.59 4.00 0.91
N ASP A 25 10.73 3.31 0.92
CA ASP A 25 11.97 3.71 0.25
C ASP A 25 12.12 3.14 -1.18
N GLY A 26 11.12 2.42 -1.68
CA GLY A 26 11.05 1.95 -3.06
C GLY A 26 11.74 0.62 -3.34
N LYS A 27 12.04 -0.18 -2.32
CA LYS A 27 12.60 -1.53 -2.46
C LYS A 27 11.51 -2.59 -2.64
N ALA A 28 11.89 -3.75 -3.14
CA ALA A 28 10.99 -4.89 -3.25
C ALA A 28 10.58 -5.38 -1.85
N VAL A 29 9.28 -5.59 -1.67
CA VAL A 29 8.70 -6.17 -0.45
C VAL A 29 8.86 -7.68 -0.49
N GLN A 30 9.41 -8.26 0.57
CA GLN A 30 9.49 -9.70 0.74
C GLN A 30 8.27 -10.22 1.49
N ASP A 31 7.82 -9.46 2.50
CA ASP A 31 6.65 -9.81 3.30
C ASP A 31 5.88 -8.56 3.79
N LEU A 32 4.68 -8.77 4.33
CA LEU A 32 3.84 -7.66 4.81
C LEU A 32 4.44 -6.89 5.99
N THR A 33 5.43 -7.45 6.70
CA THR A 33 6.08 -6.77 7.83
C THR A 33 7.01 -5.66 7.35
N ASP A 34 7.55 -5.76 6.13
CA ASP A 34 8.31 -4.67 5.47
C ASP A 34 7.47 -3.40 5.26
N LEU A 35 6.14 -3.55 5.23
CA LEU A 35 5.18 -2.47 5.02
C LEU A 35 4.64 -1.90 6.33
N PHE A 36 4.88 -2.57 7.46
CA PHE A 36 4.33 -2.17 8.74
C PHE A 36 4.93 -0.86 9.22
N GLN A 37 4.07 0.04 9.71
CA GLN A 37 4.48 1.26 10.40
C GLN A 37 3.82 1.34 11.78
N PRO A 38 4.57 1.70 12.83
CA PRO A 38 4.05 1.73 14.19
C PRO A 38 3.19 2.97 14.49
N SER A 39 3.35 4.07 13.75
CA SER A 39 2.62 5.32 13.99
C SER A 39 2.44 6.13 12.69
N PRO A 40 1.20 6.35 12.22
CA PRO A 40 -0.03 5.73 12.70
C PRO A 40 0.00 4.21 12.48
N ALA A 41 -0.57 3.45 13.41
CA ALA A 41 -0.55 1.98 13.33
C ALA A 41 -1.21 1.50 12.03
N GLY A 42 -0.44 0.80 11.20
CA GLY A 42 -0.92 0.34 9.90
C GLY A 42 0.19 -0.06 8.95
N PHE A 43 -0.03 0.21 7.67
CA PHE A 43 0.86 -0.15 6.58
C PHE A 43 1.12 1.06 5.68
N ALA A 44 2.34 1.19 5.19
CA ALA A 44 2.69 2.21 4.22
C ALA A 44 3.71 1.68 3.23
N GLY A 45 3.71 2.26 2.04
CA GLY A 45 4.66 1.89 1.02
C GLY A 45 4.45 2.66 -0.26
N GLN A 46 4.94 2.06 -1.34
CA GLN A 46 4.69 2.54 -2.68
C GLN A 46 4.10 1.43 -3.53
N LEU A 47 3.42 1.79 -4.60
CA LEU A 47 2.87 0.85 -5.56
C LEU A 47 3.09 1.34 -6.99
N ILE A 48 3.11 0.39 -7.92
CA ILE A 48 3.11 0.67 -9.36
C ILE A 48 1.82 0.08 -9.93
N ASP A 49 1.05 0.90 -10.64
CA ASP A 49 -0.17 0.43 -11.31
C ASP A 49 0.13 -0.16 -12.70
N VAL A 50 -0.92 -0.65 -13.37
CA VAL A 50 -0.82 -1.23 -14.72
C VAL A 50 -0.33 -0.23 -15.78
N ASP A 51 -0.53 1.07 -15.55
CA ASP A 51 -0.12 2.13 -16.46
C ASP A 51 1.36 2.53 -16.21
N GLY A 52 2.01 1.89 -15.24
CA GLY A 52 3.37 2.21 -14.82
C GLY A 52 3.46 3.43 -13.89
N SER A 53 2.33 4.02 -13.50
CA SER A 53 2.29 5.15 -12.56
C SER A 53 2.66 4.69 -11.16
N ARG A 54 3.44 5.50 -10.47
CA ARG A 54 3.90 5.24 -9.11
C ARG A 54 3.14 6.09 -8.11
N HIS A 55 2.70 5.46 -7.03
CA HIS A 55 1.98 6.12 -5.94
C HIS A 55 2.63 5.80 -4.60
N SER A 56 2.73 6.77 -3.70
CA SER A 56 2.89 6.50 -2.28
C SER A 56 1.53 6.24 -1.65
N TRP A 57 1.46 5.37 -0.65
CA TRP A 57 0.20 5.03 -0.01
C TRP A 57 0.37 4.75 1.49
N VAL A 58 -0.71 4.99 2.23
CA VAL A 58 -0.82 4.74 3.66
C VAL A 58 -2.20 4.12 3.93
N LEU A 59 -2.21 3.04 4.71
CA LEU A 59 -3.39 2.34 5.20
C LEU A 59 -3.29 2.27 6.72
N TRP A 60 -4.16 2.96 7.45
CA TRP A 60 -4.07 3.05 8.91
C TRP A 60 -5.44 2.87 9.57
N GLN A 61 -5.42 2.45 10.83
CA GLN A 61 -6.63 2.45 11.66
C GLN A 61 -6.73 3.75 12.44
N GLU A 62 -7.89 4.38 12.38
CA GLU A 62 -8.26 5.45 13.30
C GLU A 62 -9.10 4.87 14.46
N ALA A 63 -9.16 5.58 15.59
CA ALA A 63 -9.90 5.14 16.77
C ALA A 63 -11.37 4.84 16.42
N GLY A 64 -11.78 3.57 16.50
CA GLY A 64 -13.13 3.13 16.09
C GLY A 64 -13.17 2.07 14.98
N GLU A 65 -12.09 1.32 14.76
CA GLU A 65 -12.00 0.16 13.84
C GLU A 65 -12.12 0.48 12.34
N MET A 66 -12.18 1.75 11.94
CA MET A 66 -12.20 2.14 10.54
C MET A 66 -10.79 2.16 9.95
N TRP A 67 -10.62 1.46 8.83
CA TRP A 67 -9.42 1.50 8.01
C TRP A 67 -9.48 2.64 7.01
N ASN A 68 -8.63 3.64 7.21
CA ASN A 68 -8.44 4.74 6.30
C ASN A 68 -7.36 4.42 5.27
N PHE A 69 -7.55 4.90 4.04
CA PHE A 69 -6.60 4.72 2.94
C PHE A 69 -6.36 6.04 2.24
N GLN A 70 -5.09 6.35 2.00
CA GLN A 70 -4.70 7.49 1.20
C GLN A 70 -3.60 7.06 0.23
N SER A 71 -3.69 7.56 -1.01
CA SER A 71 -2.65 7.41 -2.02
C SER A 71 -2.36 8.74 -2.69
N THR A 72 -1.08 8.99 -2.96
CA THR A 72 -0.61 10.19 -3.66
C THR A 72 0.25 9.76 -4.85
N PHE A 73 -0.08 10.26 -6.04
CA PHE A 73 0.74 10.06 -7.23
C PHE A 73 2.11 10.74 -7.05
N ILE A 74 3.19 10.06 -7.41
CA ILE A 74 4.57 10.56 -7.23
C ILE A 74 5.43 10.54 -8.51
N SER A 75 5.17 9.67 -9.49
CA SER A 75 5.89 9.68 -10.79
C SER A 75 5.19 8.86 -11.86
#